data_AF-A0A0T9PRF3-F1
#
_entry.id   AF-A0A0T9PRF3-F1
#
_cell.length_a   1.000
_cell.length_b   1.000
_cell.length_c   1.000
_cell.angle_alpha   90.00
_cell.angle_beta   90.00
_cell.angle_gamma   90.00
#
_symmetry.space_group_name_H-M   'P 1'
#
loop_
_entity.id
_entity.type
_entity.pdbx_description
1 polymer ?
#
loop_
_entity_poly.entity_id
_entity_poly.type
_entity_poly.pdbx_seq_one_letter_code
_entity_poly.pdbx_strand_id
1 'polypeptide(L)'
;MGRKIEVTAGSSVFEGATSPAKDQVEMLQIAAKCGLLPAINDGVTDMGLLASLAGIDYSSLNRLKELCLKNGCIVRQADNIPVAENLFQDEAHNYLVLIGKVLRENIGPFWQLRNEEENGKKSSQNPQE
;
A
#
# COMPACT_ATOMS: atom_id res chain seq x y z
N MET A 1 -8.95 0.68 15.63
CA MET A 1 -8.83 1.88 14.76
C MET A 1 -7.53 1.75 13.99
N GLY A 2 -7.54 1.95 12.67
CA GLY A 2 -6.34 1.85 11.84
C GLY A 2 -5.37 3.02 12.07
N ARG A 3 -4.10 2.85 11.69
CA ARG A 3 -3.10 3.93 11.67
C ARG A 3 -3.49 4.95 10.61
N LYS A 4 -3.41 6.25 10.91
CA LYS A 4 -3.61 7.30 9.90
C LYS A 4 -2.51 7.24 8.84
N ILE A 5 -2.88 7.42 7.59
CA ILE A 5 -1.95 7.43 6.46
C ILE A 5 -2.19 8.67 5.61
N GLU A 6 -1.10 9.18 5.04
CA GLU A 6 -1.11 10.27 4.09
C GLU A 6 -0.28 9.84 2.88
N VAL A 7 -0.85 10.00 1.69
CA VAL A 7 -0.27 9.51 0.44
C VAL A 7 -0.38 10.59 -0.63
N THR A 8 0.71 10.86 -1.32
CA THR A 8 0.73 11.79 -2.46
C THR A 8 0.68 11.03 -3.78
N ALA A 9 -0.23 11.43 -4.67
CA ALA A 9 -0.28 10.96 -6.06
C ALA A 9 -0.45 12.17 -6.99
N GLY A 10 0.49 12.35 -7.92
CA GLY A 10 0.61 13.59 -8.70
C GLY A 10 0.84 14.80 -7.78
N SER A 11 0.04 15.84 -7.97
CA SER A 11 0.04 17.06 -7.15
C SER A 11 -0.93 17.02 -5.96
N SER A 12 -1.67 15.92 -5.79
CA SER A 12 -2.72 15.80 -4.77
C SER A 12 -2.28 14.95 -3.58
N VAL A 13 -2.72 15.37 -2.39
CA VAL A 13 -2.55 14.63 -1.14
C VAL A 13 -3.87 13.96 -0.77
N PHE A 14 -3.76 12.70 -0.36
CA PHE A 14 -4.86 11.85 0.07
C PHE A 14 -4.62 11.37 1.48
N GLU A 15 -5.67 11.30 2.28
CA GLU A 15 -5.59 10.87 3.67
C GLU A 15 -6.65 9.81 3.98
N GLY A 16 -6.38 9.02 5.02
CA GLY A 16 -7.31 8.04 5.56
C GLY A 16 -6.64 7.18 6.62
N ALA A 17 -7.01 5.91 6.69
CA ALA A 17 -6.42 4.97 7.63
C ALA A 17 -6.07 3.63 6.97
N THR A 18 -5.15 2.88 7.58
CA THR A 18 -4.94 1.48 7.24
C THR A 18 -6.23 0.68 7.50
N SER A 19 -6.54 -0.25 6.61
CA SER A 19 -7.68 -1.16 6.72
C SER A 19 -7.51 -2.13 7.92
N PRO A 20 -8.59 -2.80 8.38
CA PRO A 20 -8.50 -3.82 9.43
C PRO A 20 -7.52 -4.95 9.09
N ALA A 21 -6.99 -5.64 10.11
CA ALA A 21 -5.99 -6.70 9.92
C ALA A 21 -6.43 -7.80 8.94
N LYS A 22 -7.71 -8.20 8.97
CA LYS A 22 -8.28 -9.16 8.02
C LYS A 22 -8.09 -8.70 6.57
N ASP A 23 -8.36 -7.43 6.31
CA ASP A 23 -8.26 -6.83 4.98
C ASP A 23 -6.81 -6.65 4.56
N GLN A 24 -5.91 -6.31 5.49
CA GLN A 24 -4.47 -6.24 5.22
C GLN A 24 -3.89 -7.62 4.84
N VAL A 25 -4.36 -8.70 5.47
CA VAL A 25 -3.97 -10.07 5.10
C VAL A 25 -4.48 -10.42 3.69
N GLU A 26 -5.71 -10.04 3.36
CA GLU A 26 -6.26 -10.24 2.02
C GLU A 26 -5.48 -9.44 0.96
N MET A 27 -5.16 -8.17 1.26
CA MET A 27 -4.29 -7.34 0.43
C MET A 27 -2.93 -8.00 0.17
N LEU A 28 -2.30 -8.55 1.22
CA LEU A 28 -1.02 -9.25 1.11
C LEU A 28 -1.12 -10.49 0.20
N GLN A 29 -2.19 -11.28 0.35
CA GLN A 29 -2.44 -12.46 -0.48
C GLN A 29 -2.62 -12.08 -1.96
N ILE A 30 -3.39 -11.03 -2.25
CA ILE A 30 -3.57 -10.52 -3.60
C ILE A 30 -2.22 -10.02 -4.15
N ALA A 31 -1.48 -9.22 -3.37
CA ALA A 31 -0.20 -8.68 -3.78
C ALA A 31 0.83 -9.78 -4.07
N ALA A 32 0.85 -10.87 -3.30
CA ALA A 32 1.70 -12.03 -3.55
C ALA A 32 1.28 -12.78 -4.83
N LYS A 33 -0.02 -13.06 -4.99
CA LYS A 33 -0.56 -13.76 -6.16
C LYS A 33 -0.30 -12.99 -7.47
N CYS A 34 -0.37 -11.67 -7.42
CA CYS A 34 -0.19 -10.79 -8.57
C CYS A 34 1.26 -10.36 -8.79
N GLY A 35 2.22 -10.87 -7.99
CA GLY A 35 3.64 -10.53 -8.15
C GLY A 35 3.99 -9.07 -7.81
N LEU A 36 3.18 -8.40 -6.98
CA LEU A 36 3.34 -6.98 -6.65
C LEU A 36 4.31 -6.71 -5.50
N LEU A 37 4.70 -7.73 -4.73
CA LEU A 37 5.55 -7.54 -3.55
C LEU A 37 6.84 -6.76 -3.85
N PRO A 38 7.56 -7.00 -4.97
CA PRO A 38 8.72 -6.20 -5.33
C PRO A 38 8.37 -4.74 -5.63
N ALA A 39 7.23 -4.51 -6.29
CA ALA A 39 6.78 -3.18 -6.72
C ALA A 39 6.33 -2.28 -5.55
N ILE A 40 5.91 -2.90 -4.46
CA ILE A 40 5.41 -2.22 -3.27
C ILE A 40 6.56 -1.80 -2.33
N ASN A 41 7.81 -2.16 -2.62
CA ASN A 41 8.96 -1.78 -1.80
C ASN A 41 9.28 -0.27 -1.90
N ASP A 42 9.86 0.31 -0.84
CA ASP A 42 10.10 1.77 -0.70
C ASP A 42 11.01 2.38 -1.77
N GLY A 43 11.82 1.56 -2.46
CA GLY A 43 12.72 2.02 -3.53
C GLY A 43 12.13 2.05 -4.94
N VAL A 44 10.85 1.66 -5.12
CA VAL A 44 10.24 1.59 -6.46
C VAL A 44 9.61 2.92 -6.85
N THR A 45 9.91 3.37 -8.07
CA THR A 45 9.36 4.59 -8.67
C THR A 45 7.85 4.48 -8.93
N ASP A 46 7.16 5.61 -8.99
CA ASP A 46 5.73 5.64 -9.31
C ASP A 46 5.41 4.96 -10.66
N MET A 47 6.32 5.08 -11.65
CA MET A 47 6.19 4.38 -12.93
C MET A 47 6.33 2.86 -12.78
N GLY A 48 7.26 2.37 -11.96
CA GLY A 48 7.41 0.94 -11.69
C GLY A 48 6.20 0.35 -10.96
N LEU A 49 5.64 1.12 -10.02
CA LEU A 49 4.42 0.77 -9.31
C LEU A 49 3.20 0.74 -10.25
N LEU A 50 3.04 1.77 -11.07
CA LEU A 50 2.02 1.86 -12.12
C LEU A 50 2.09 0.66 -13.07
N ALA A 51 3.28 0.38 -13.63
CA ALA A 51 3.47 -0.70 -14.59
C ALA A 51 3.12 -2.07 -13.99
N SER A 52 3.48 -2.29 -12.72
CA SER A 52 3.16 -3.54 -12.01
C SER A 52 1.66 -3.68 -11.76
N LEU A 53 0.99 -2.60 -11.36
CA LEU A 53 -0.46 -2.59 -11.16
C LEU A 53 -1.25 -2.75 -12.46
N ALA A 54 -0.75 -2.20 -13.57
CA ALA A 54 -1.38 -2.31 -14.88
C ALA A 54 -1.38 -3.76 -15.42
N GLY A 55 -0.46 -4.62 -14.95
CA GLY A 55 -0.40 -6.03 -15.32
C GLY A 55 -1.36 -6.95 -14.55
N ILE A 56 -2.08 -6.43 -13.55
CA ILE A 56 -2.99 -7.21 -12.71
C ILE A 56 -4.31 -7.48 -13.44
N ASP A 57 -4.89 -8.66 -13.22
CA ASP A 57 -6.24 -8.96 -13.70
C ASP A 57 -7.30 -8.03 -13.07
N TYR A 58 -8.36 -7.76 -13.82
CA TYR A 58 -9.41 -6.82 -13.40
C TYR A 58 -10.08 -7.18 -12.07
N SER A 59 -10.21 -8.46 -11.73
CA SER A 59 -10.88 -8.92 -10.52
C SER A 59 -10.04 -8.63 -9.27
N SER A 60 -8.75 -8.94 -9.33
CA SER A 60 -7.77 -8.66 -8.28
C SER A 60 -7.61 -7.15 -8.08
N LEU A 61 -7.54 -6.38 -9.18
CA LEU A 61 -7.43 -4.92 -9.11
C LEU A 61 -8.68 -4.30 -8.47
N ASN A 62 -9.89 -4.72 -8.86
CA ASN A 62 -11.12 -4.22 -8.24
C ASN A 62 -11.21 -4.55 -6.76
N ARG A 63 -10.78 -5.74 -6.36
CA ARG A 63 -10.75 -6.11 -4.94
C ARG A 63 -9.76 -5.23 -4.16
N LEU A 64 -8.58 -4.96 -4.73
CA LEU A 64 -7.63 -4.01 -4.12
C LEU A 64 -8.20 -2.61 -3.99
N LYS A 65 -8.97 -2.10 -4.97
CA LYS A 65 -9.63 -0.79 -4.88
C LYS A 65 -10.56 -0.71 -3.67
N GLU A 66 -11.37 -1.73 -3.45
CA GLU A 66 -12.27 -1.78 -2.29
C GLU A 66 -11.50 -1.80 -0.98
N LEU A 67 -10.55 -2.72 -0.86
CA LEU A 67 -9.76 -2.90 0.35
C LEU A 67 -8.94 -1.65 0.68
N CYS A 68 -8.30 -1.03 -0.32
CA CYS A 68 -7.41 0.12 -0.12
C CYS A 68 -8.19 1.41 0.07
N LEU A 69 -9.16 1.71 -0.81
CA LEU A 69 -9.79 3.02 -0.87
C LEU A 69 -11.04 3.10 0.00
N LYS A 70 -11.96 2.14 -0.13
CA LYS A 70 -13.24 2.17 0.63
C LYS A 70 -13.01 1.81 2.09
N ASN A 71 -12.33 0.71 2.38
CA ASN A 71 -12.14 0.25 3.76
C ASN A 71 -11.11 1.09 4.52
N GLY A 72 -10.17 1.71 3.81
CA GLY A 72 -9.25 2.71 4.36
C GLY A 72 -9.88 4.10 4.51
N CYS A 73 -11.12 4.30 4.03
CA CYS A 73 -11.81 5.58 3.99
C CYS A 73 -10.95 6.70 3.37
N ILE A 74 -10.30 6.40 2.24
CA ILE A 74 -9.36 7.33 1.61
C ILE A 74 -10.13 8.49 0.95
N VAL A 75 -9.74 9.71 1.28
CA VAL A 75 -10.31 10.95 0.77
C VAL A 75 -9.20 11.87 0.25
N ARG A 76 -9.54 12.77 -0.68
CA ARG A 76 -8.63 13.85 -1.07
C ARG A 76 -8.62 14.92 0.02
N GLN A 77 -7.43 15.32 0.47
CA GLN A 77 -7.27 16.23 1.61
C GLN A 77 -7.85 17.63 1.34
N ALA A 78 -7.76 18.11 0.09
CA ALA A 78 -8.17 19.47 -0.27
C ALA A 78 -9.67 19.76 -0.04
N ASP A 79 -10.52 18.75 -0.21
CA ASP A 79 -11.98 18.90 -0.20
C ASP A 79 -12.73 17.74 0.46
N ASN A 80 -12.01 16.81 1.09
CA ASN A 80 -12.55 15.66 1.81
C ASN A 80 -13.47 14.76 0.97
N ILE A 81 -13.28 14.74 -0.36
CA ILE A 81 -14.06 13.91 -1.28
C ILE A 81 -13.52 12.48 -1.29
N PRO A 82 -14.38 11.44 -1.14
CA PRO A 82 -13.96 10.05 -1.30
C PRO A 82 -13.34 9.77 -2.66
N VAL A 83 -12.26 9.00 -2.67
CA VAL A 83 -11.53 8.66 -3.89
C VAL A 83 -12.38 7.78 -4.82
N ALA A 84 -12.52 8.22 -6.06
CA ALA A 84 -13.13 7.48 -7.16
C ALA A 84 -12.38 7.77 -8.48
N GLU A 85 -12.54 6.90 -9.49
CA GLU A 85 -11.80 6.97 -10.77
C GLU A 85 -11.98 8.30 -11.49
N ASN A 86 -13.19 8.88 -11.44
CA ASN A 86 -13.52 10.15 -12.07
C ASN A 86 -12.76 11.36 -11.47
N LEU A 87 -12.13 11.20 -10.30
CA LEU A 87 -11.30 12.23 -9.71
C LEU A 87 -9.97 12.43 -10.47
N PHE A 88 -9.62 11.47 -11.35
CA PHE A 88 -8.33 11.42 -12.07
C PHE A 88 -8.52 11.46 -13.59
N GLN A 89 -9.59 12.07 -14.10
CA GLN A 89 -9.94 12.03 -15.54
C GLN A 89 -8.77 12.39 -16.47
N ASP A 90 -8.01 13.44 -16.15
CA ASP A 90 -6.87 13.90 -16.96
C ASP A 90 -5.57 13.13 -16.64
N GLU A 91 -5.50 12.46 -15.50
CA GLU A 91 -4.31 11.81 -14.97
C GLU A 91 -4.60 10.41 -14.42
N ALA A 92 -5.26 9.56 -15.22
CA ALA A 92 -5.73 8.24 -14.77
C ALA A 92 -4.62 7.32 -14.21
N HIS A 93 -3.37 7.55 -14.60
CA HIS A 93 -2.20 6.86 -14.04
C HIS A 93 -2.04 7.13 -12.52
N ASN A 94 -2.35 8.33 -12.05
CA ASN A 94 -2.28 8.70 -10.64
C ASN A 94 -3.28 7.92 -9.77
N TYR A 95 -4.37 7.42 -10.36
CA TYR A 95 -5.31 6.55 -9.65
C TYR A 95 -4.67 5.20 -9.27
N LEU A 96 -3.97 4.57 -10.21
CA LEU A 96 -3.24 3.32 -9.95
C LEU A 96 -2.09 3.57 -8.97
N VAL A 97 -1.31 4.64 -9.18
CA VAL A 97 -0.23 5.02 -8.25
C VAL A 97 -0.76 5.18 -6.82
N LEU A 98 -1.90 5.85 -6.64
CA LEU A 98 -2.54 6.00 -5.33
C LEU A 98 -2.88 4.63 -4.71
N ILE A 99 -3.52 3.72 -5.46
CA ILE A 99 -3.84 2.38 -4.96
C ILE A 99 -2.58 1.65 -4.51
N GLY A 100 -1.51 1.69 -5.30
CA GLY A 100 -0.25 1.03 -4.96
C GLY A 100 0.42 1.60 -3.71
N LYS A 101 0.37 2.92 -3.53
CA LYS A 101 0.93 3.58 -2.33
C LYS A 101 0.08 3.31 -1.09
N VAL A 102 -1.25 3.30 -1.20
CA VAL A 102 -2.13 2.90 -0.09
C VAL A 102 -1.93 1.42 0.27
N LEU A 103 -1.77 0.56 -0.72
CA LEU A 103 -1.44 -0.85 -0.52
C LEU A 103 -0.12 -0.98 0.26
N ARG A 104 0.91 -0.20 -0.12
CA ARG A 104 2.19 -0.12 0.60
C ARG A 104 2.01 0.25 2.07
N GLU A 105 1.22 1.27 2.37
CA GLU A 105 0.97 1.67 3.76
C GLU A 105 0.27 0.58 4.60
N ASN A 106 -0.53 -0.27 3.95
CA ASN A 106 -1.25 -1.36 4.61
C ASN A 106 -0.38 -2.61 4.83
N ILE A 107 0.46 -2.99 3.87
CA ILE A 107 1.23 -4.24 3.94
C ILE A 107 2.74 -4.02 4.23
N GLY A 108 3.22 -2.79 4.19
CA GLY A 108 4.61 -2.42 4.47
C GLY A 108 5.13 -2.94 5.81
N PRO A 109 4.35 -2.92 6.91
CA PRO A 109 4.79 -3.49 8.19
C PRO A 109 5.17 -4.97 8.12
N PHE A 110 4.61 -5.76 7.19
CA PHE A 110 5.01 -7.16 7.05
C PHE A 110 6.48 -7.30 6.62
N TRP A 111 7.08 -6.27 6.00
CA TRP A 111 8.50 -6.32 5.58
C TRP A 111 9.45 -6.14 6.76
N GLN A 112 8.94 -5.72 7.92
CA GLN A 112 9.72 -5.65 9.16
C GLN A 112 10.16 -7.03 9.66
N LEU A 113 9.49 -8.11 9.23
CA LEU A 113 9.92 -9.50 9.49
C LEU A 113 11.34 -9.77 8.97
N ARG A 114 11.79 -9.05 7.94
CA ARG A 114 13.18 -9.14 7.45
C ARG A 114 14.20 -8.62 8.45
N ASN A 115 13.83 -7.63 9.27
CA ASN A 115 14.75 -6.94 10.19
C ASN A 115 14.81 -7.59 11.57
N GLU A 116 13.78 -8.35 11.97
CA GLU A 116 13.77 -9.09 13.23
C GLU A 116 14.81 -10.23 13.24
N GLU A 117 15.05 -10.87 12.09
CA GLU A 117 16.11 -11.89 11.95
C GLU A 117 17.53 -11.32 12.09
N GLU A 118 17.75 -10.04 11.74
CA GLU A 118 19.04 -9.37 11.93
C GLU A 118 19.26 -8.90 13.38
N ASN A 119 18.21 -8.45 14.06
CA ASN A 119 18.30 -8.02 15.47
C ASN A 119 18.36 -9.20 16.46
N GLY A 120 17.77 -10.35 16.12
CA GLY A 120 17.87 -11.58 16.93
C GLY A 120 19.29 -12.16 17.07
N LYS A 121 20.25 -11.72 16.24
CA LYS A 121 21.66 -12.11 16.34
C LYS A 121 22.50 -11.20 17.25
N LYS A 122 22.02 -10.02 17.63
CA LYS A 122 22.78 -9.08 18.49
C LYS A 122 22.56 -9.26 20.00
N SER A 123 21.59 -10.08 20.41
CA SER A 123 21.24 -10.26 21.82
C SER A 123 21.75 -11.56 22.45
N SER A 124 22.59 -12.35 21.74
CA SER A 124 23.10 -13.64 22.25
C SER A 124 24.62 -13.69 22.50
N GLN A 125 25.30 -12.54 22.55
CA GLN A 125 26.71 -12.47 22.98
C GLN A 125 26.85 -11.58 24.21
N ASN A 126 26.43 -12.10 25.36
CA ASN A 126 27.15 -11.85 26.61
C ASN A 126 27.60 -13.22 27.11
N PRO A 127 28.87 -13.62 26.91
CA PRO A 127 29.49 -14.64 27.74
C PRO A 127 29.50 -14.14 29.18
N GLN A 128 29.05 -15.01 30.07
CA GLN A 128 29.33 -14.93 31.49
C GLN A 128 30.85 -14.79 31.70
N GLU A 129 31.25 -13.79 32.49
CA GLU A 129 32.17 -13.84 33.65
C GLU A 129 32.62 -12.43 34.06
#